data_AF-A0A084JXD4-F1
#
_entry.id   AF-A0A084JXD4-F1
#
_cell.length_a   1.000
_cell.length_b   1.000
_cell.length_c   1.000
_cell.angle_alpha   90.00
_cell.angle_beta   90.00
_cell.angle_gamma   90.00
#
_symmetry.space_group_name_H-M   'P 1'
#
loop_
_entity.id
_entity.type
_entity.pdbx_description
1 polymer ?
#
loop_
_entity_poly.entity_id
_entity_poly.type
_entity_poly.pdbx_seq_one_letter_code
_entity_poly.pdbx_strand_id
1 'polypeptide(L)'
;MRKLLLLLVLIAFLSCKQEKNTILEIDTPFDYTSYLLSHSDSVPTLEIKFDQPDSLVFVQLNEELMPDGCETSKDFNLKIDSLTIAARFQQPCDMPMFCGLKLNVEVLINRDNQILVEQEFVNDTSDLLLKIDRVIKNKNEYAYKNRTGLIIIRDKKADLSQSKLVIQSFVASYNKYMDSIALNRFYKNLEKLNLKELDELKKERILVLEYWNYPKPRIPERQELKN
;
A
#
# COMPACT_ATOMS: atom_id res chain seq x y z
N MET A 1 -15.04 -22.48 56.35
CA MET A 1 -14.24 -22.65 55.12
C MET A 1 -15.05 -23.18 53.92
N ARG A 2 -15.91 -24.21 54.07
CA ARG A 2 -16.76 -24.74 52.97
C ARG A 2 -17.67 -23.70 52.29
N LYS A 3 -18.26 -22.77 53.05
CA LYS A 3 -19.14 -21.71 52.51
C LYS A 3 -18.39 -20.62 51.73
N LEU A 4 -17.10 -20.42 52.00
CA LEU A 4 -16.26 -19.42 51.32
C LEU A 4 -15.81 -19.93 49.94
N LEU A 5 -15.55 -21.24 49.81
CA LEU A 5 -15.24 -21.87 48.52
C LEU A 5 -16.42 -21.83 47.54
N LEU A 6 -17.65 -22.00 48.03
CA LEU A 6 -18.85 -21.91 47.20
C LEU A 6 -19.08 -20.51 46.62
N LEU A 7 -18.73 -19.46 47.38
CA LEU A 7 -18.85 -18.07 46.91
C LEU A 7 -17.82 -17.75 45.82
N LEU A 8 -16.59 -18.24 45.95
CA LEU A 8 -15.52 -18.05 44.97
C LEU A 8 -15.80 -18.77 43.64
N VAL A 9 -16.43 -19.95 43.68
CA VAL A 9 -16.86 -20.66 42.48
C VAL A 9 -17.99 -19.90 41.76
N LEU A 10 -18.95 -19.32 42.49
CA LEU A 10 -20.03 -18.51 41.88
C LEU A 10 -19.51 -17.24 41.20
N ILE A 11 -18.50 -16.58 41.76
CA ILE A 11 -17.91 -15.36 41.15
C ILE A 11 -17.11 -15.72 39.88
N ALA A 12 -16.48 -16.90 39.83
CA ALA A 12 -15.81 -17.38 38.63
C ALA A 12 -16.78 -17.65 37.45
N PHE A 13 -18.02 -18.08 37.74
CA PHE A 13 -19.05 -18.27 36.70
C PHE A 13 -19.72 -16.97 36.24
N LEU A 14 -19.71 -15.91 37.05
CA LEU A 14 -20.22 -14.58 36.66
C LEU A 14 -19.22 -13.77 35.83
N SER A 15 -17.96 -14.19 35.77
CA SER A 15 -16.91 -13.54 34.96
C SER A 15 -16.79 -14.12 33.53
N CYS A 16 -17.77 -14.88 33.06
CA CYS A 16 -17.97 -15.08 31.63
C CYS A 16 -18.46 -13.75 31.03
N LYS A 17 -17.51 -12.85 30.75
CA LYS A 17 -17.68 -11.86 29.70
C LYS A 17 -18.04 -12.67 28.46
N GLN A 18 -19.31 -12.66 28.06
CA GLN A 18 -19.67 -13.04 26.71
C GLN A 18 -18.79 -12.19 25.80
N GLU A 19 -17.86 -12.85 25.11
CA GLU A 19 -17.31 -12.29 23.88
C GLU A 19 -18.54 -11.92 23.05
N LYS A 20 -18.80 -10.63 22.95
CA LYS A 20 -19.68 -10.12 21.89
C LYS A 20 -18.99 -10.54 20.61
N ASN A 21 -19.43 -11.66 20.06
CA ASN A 21 -19.31 -11.91 18.64
C ASN A 21 -20.07 -10.78 17.99
N THR A 22 -19.35 -9.70 17.67
CA THR A 22 -19.82 -8.70 16.72
C THR A 22 -19.91 -9.44 15.40
N ILE A 23 -21.04 -10.11 15.18
CA ILE A 23 -21.42 -10.57 13.85
C ILE A 23 -21.54 -9.26 13.07
N LEU A 24 -20.56 -8.99 12.21
CA LEU A 24 -20.63 -7.94 11.21
C LEU A 24 -21.95 -8.14 10.48
N GLU A 25 -22.87 -7.16 10.54
CA GLU A 25 -24.09 -7.17 9.73
C GLU A 25 -23.67 -7.23 8.26
N ILE A 26 -23.93 -8.38 7.64
CA ILE A 26 -23.47 -8.75 6.29
C ILE A 26 -24.49 -8.20 5.29
N ASP A 27 -24.50 -6.88 5.08
CA ASP A 27 -25.17 -6.31 3.90
C ASP A 27 -24.17 -5.73 2.89
N THR A 28 -22.90 -5.66 3.26
CA THR A 28 -21.80 -5.37 2.32
C THR A 28 -20.70 -6.43 2.46
N PRO A 29 -20.22 -7.02 1.35
CA PRO A 29 -19.05 -7.88 1.37
C PRO A 29 -17.88 -7.10 1.97
N PHE A 30 -17.23 -7.67 2.99
CA PHE A 30 -16.05 -7.05 3.60
C PHE A 30 -14.90 -6.99 2.59
N ASP A 31 -14.43 -5.78 2.27
CA ASP A 31 -13.29 -5.58 1.37
C ASP A 31 -11.96 -5.78 2.12
N TYR A 32 -11.51 -7.03 2.13
CA TYR A 32 -10.24 -7.40 2.73
C TYR A 32 -9.03 -6.73 2.06
N THR A 33 -9.12 -6.40 0.77
CA THR A 33 -8.00 -5.84 0.01
C THR A 33 -7.76 -4.42 0.47
N SER A 34 -8.82 -3.60 0.46
CA SER A 34 -8.75 -2.24 0.99
C SER A 34 -8.39 -2.23 2.47
N TYR A 35 -8.90 -3.17 3.27
CA TYR A 35 -8.54 -3.26 4.69
C TYR A 35 -7.03 -3.49 4.92
N LEU A 36 -6.40 -4.39 4.15
CA LEU A 36 -4.96 -4.66 4.28
C LEU A 36 -4.09 -3.55 3.70
N LEU A 37 -4.58 -2.84 2.69
CA LEU A 37 -3.83 -1.82 1.98
C LEU A 37 -3.97 -0.42 2.59
N SER A 38 -5.03 -0.12 3.33
CA SER A 38 -5.27 1.20 3.92
C SER A 38 -4.44 1.43 5.19
N HIS A 39 -4.17 2.70 5.51
CA HIS A 39 -3.87 3.12 6.87
C HIS A 39 -5.10 2.95 7.79
N SER A 40 -4.92 3.15 9.10
CA SER A 40 -6.05 3.15 10.04
C SER A 40 -7.05 4.27 9.72
N ASP A 41 -8.29 4.12 10.18
CA ASP A 41 -9.38 5.09 9.95
C ASP A 41 -9.11 6.48 10.54
N SER A 42 -8.10 6.61 11.40
CA SER A 42 -7.61 7.90 11.92
C SER A 42 -6.87 8.74 10.87
N VAL A 43 -6.50 8.15 9.74
CA VAL A 43 -5.79 8.81 8.63
C VAL A 43 -6.82 9.26 7.59
N PRO A 44 -6.76 10.53 7.12
CA PRO A 44 -7.77 11.06 6.20
C PRO A 44 -7.83 10.26 4.91
N THR A 45 -9.04 10.09 4.37
CA THR A 45 -9.26 9.46 3.06
C THR A 45 -9.59 10.53 2.04
N LEU A 46 -8.83 10.56 0.94
CA LEU A 46 -9.01 11.50 -0.16
C LEU A 46 -9.41 10.74 -1.43
N GLU A 47 -10.33 11.34 -2.18
CA GLU A 47 -10.75 10.84 -3.48
C GLU A 47 -10.20 11.79 -4.55
N ILE A 48 -9.00 11.47 -5.02
CA ILE A 48 -8.29 12.26 -6.03
C ILE A 48 -8.33 11.51 -7.35
N LYS A 49 -8.61 12.24 -8.43
CA LYS A 49 -8.57 11.69 -9.78
C LYS A 49 -7.13 11.27 -10.11
N PHE A 50 -6.86 9.97 -10.12
CA PHE A 50 -5.51 9.44 -10.32
C PHE A 50 -5.05 9.46 -11.80
N ASP A 51 -6.00 9.44 -12.73
CA ASP A 51 -5.78 9.60 -14.18
C ASP A 51 -5.79 11.08 -14.60
N GLN A 52 -4.93 11.87 -13.96
CA GLN A 52 -4.62 13.25 -14.35
C GLN A 52 -3.11 13.48 -14.31
N PRO A 53 -2.56 14.51 -15.00
CA PRO A 53 -1.14 14.86 -14.93
C PRO A 53 -0.62 14.96 -13.49
N ASP A 54 0.59 14.44 -13.25
CA ASP A 54 1.18 14.36 -11.89
C ASP A 54 1.19 15.74 -11.21
N SER A 55 1.46 16.82 -11.95
CA SER A 55 1.45 18.18 -11.42
C SER A 55 0.11 18.60 -10.83
N LEU A 56 -1.02 18.15 -11.38
CA LEU A 56 -2.34 18.46 -10.85
C LEU A 56 -2.63 17.64 -9.59
N VAL A 57 -2.23 16.37 -9.56
CA VAL A 57 -2.30 15.53 -8.36
C VAL A 57 -1.51 16.18 -7.21
N PHE A 58 -0.29 16.65 -7.49
CA PHE A 58 0.55 17.31 -6.48
C PHE A 58 -0.05 18.62 -5.95
N VAL A 59 -0.66 19.45 -6.80
CA VAL A 59 -1.31 20.69 -6.34
C VAL A 59 -2.48 20.37 -5.42
N GLN A 60 -3.35 19.43 -5.79
CA GLN A 60 -4.48 19.01 -4.96
C GLN A 60 -4.02 18.43 -3.62
N LEU A 61 -3.00 17.57 -3.62
CA LEU A 61 -2.43 17.02 -2.38
C LEU A 61 -1.85 18.10 -1.47
N ASN A 62 -1.15 19.10 -2.03
CA ASN A 62 -0.64 20.23 -1.25
C ASN A 62 -1.76 21.02 -0.59
N GLU A 63 -2.77 21.39 -1.37
CA GLU A 63 -3.91 22.20 -0.89
C GLU A 63 -4.71 21.47 0.20
N GLU A 64 -4.90 20.16 0.07
CA GLU A 64 -5.72 19.38 1.00
C GLU A 64 -4.96 18.88 2.25
N LEU A 65 -3.68 18.50 2.10
CA LEU A 65 -2.93 17.85 3.19
C LEU A 65 -1.92 18.77 3.88
N MET A 66 -1.40 19.78 3.18
CA MET A 66 -0.32 20.65 3.67
C MET A 66 -0.59 22.13 3.34
N PRO A 67 -1.75 22.71 3.70
CA PRO A 67 -2.11 24.08 3.32
C PRO A 67 -1.13 25.14 3.86
N ASP A 68 -0.46 24.85 4.98
CA ASP A 68 0.52 25.75 5.62
C ASP A 68 1.97 25.53 5.12
N GLY A 69 2.19 24.57 4.20
CA GLY A 69 3.43 24.39 3.43
C GLY A 69 4.68 23.94 4.20
N CYS A 70 4.60 23.74 5.52
CA CYS A 70 5.75 23.41 6.37
C CYS A 70 5.63 22.02 7.05
N GLU A 71 5.33 20.99 6.27
CA GLU A 71 5.32 19.60 6.73
C GLU A 71 6.12 18.71 5.80
N THR A 72 6.96 17.82 6.37
CA THR A 72 7.85 16.97 5.56
C THR A 72 7.12 15.81 4.88
N SER A 73 6.09 15.28 5.54
CA SER A 73 5.29 14.19 4.99
C SER A 73 3.90 14.11 5.62
N LYS A 74 2.91 13.64 4.86
CA LYS A 74 1.56 13.30 5.33
C LYS A 74 1.12 11.94 4.82
N ASP A 75 0.68 11.09 5.75
CA ASP A 75 -0.01 9.84 5.45
C ASP A 75 -1.48 10.17 5.15
N PHE A 76 -2.03 9.55 4.12
CA PHE A 76 -3.44 9.61 3.75
C PHE A 76 -3.87 8.29 3.11
N ASN A 77 -5.17 8.03 3.04
CA ASN A 77 -5.73 6.94 2.26
C ASN A 77 -6.20 7.49 0.92
N LEU A 78 -5.69 6.95 -0.18
CA LEU A 78 -6.14 7.31 -1.52
C LEU A 78 -7.23 6.33 -1.97
N LYS A 79 -8.37 6.88 -2.36
CA LYS A 79 -9.45 6.11 -2.99
C LYS A 79 -9.35 6.21 -4.51
N ILE A 80 -9.24 5.06 -5.16
CA ILE A 80 -9.21 4.92 -6.63
C ILE A 80 -10.30 3.93 -7.00
N ASP A 81 -11.36 4.41 -7.65
CA ASP A 81 -12.56 3.61 -7.95
C ASP A 81 -13.13 2.98 -6.66
N SER A 82 -13.15 1.64 -6.56
CA SER A 82 -13.59 0.91 -5.36
C SER A 82 -12.46 0.56 -4.38
N LEU A 83 -11.20 0.82 -4.74
CA LEU A 83 -10.04 0.46 -3.95
C LEU A 83 -9.60 1.62 -3.06
N THR A 84 -9.32 1.33 -1.78
CA THR A 84 -8.62 2.26 -0.89
C THR A 84 -7.22 1.74 -0.59
N ILE A 85 -6.21 2.57 -0.80
CA ILE A 85 -4.80 2.23 -0.59
C ILE A 85 -4.08 3.30 0.25
N ALA A 86 -3.20 2.87 1.14
CA ALA A 86 -2.32 3.75 1.89
C ALA A 86 -1.44 4.55 0.94
N ALA A 87 -1.34 5.84 1.20
CA ALA A 87 -0.51 6.75 0.43
C ALA A 87 0.21 7.72 1.37
N ARG A 88 1.31 8.26 0.88
CA ARG A 88 2.10 9.25 1.57
C ARG A 88 2.50 10.35 0.60
N PHE A 89 2.23 11.58 0.98
CA PHE A 89 2.73 12.75 0.29
C PHE A 89 3.98 13.27 0.99
N GLN A 90 5.05 13.50 0.22
CA GLN A 90 6.36 13.92 0.69
C GLN A 90 6.71 15.29 0.08
N GLN A 91 6.98 16.26 0.95
CA GLN A 91 7.42 17.59 0.57
C GLN A 91 8.58 18.00 1.49
N PRO A 92 9.84 17.92 1.06
CA PRO A 92 10.94 18.31 1.94
C PRO A 92 10.91 19.83 2.19
N CYS A 93 10.61 20.23 3.43
CA CYS A 93 10.83 21.60 3.91
C CYS A 93 12.31 21.73 4.28
N ASP A 94 13.09 22.45 3.48
CA ASP A 94 14.48 22.86 3.71
C ASP A 94 15.51 21.75 4.06
N MET A 95 15.10 20.47 4.07
CA MET A 95 15.96 19.34 4.41
C MET A 95 16.56 18.69 3.15
N PRO A 96 17.89 18.49 3.10
CA PRO A 96 18.51 17.80 1.98
C PRO A 96 18.07 16.33 1.95
N MET A 97 17.95 15.84 0.71
CA MET A 97 17.49 14.51 0.34
C MET A 97 18.25 13.41 1.12
N PHE A 98 17.53 12.49 1.76
CA PHE A 98 18.12 11.23 2.22
C PHE A 98 18.41 10.34 0.99
N CYS A 99 19.54 10.58 0.34
CA CYS A 99 20.14 9.63 -0.59
C CYS A 99 20.78 8.50 0.23
N GLY A 100 20.16 7.32 0.30
CA GLY A 100 20.85 6.22 0.98
C GLY A 100 20.14 4.88 1.12
N LEU A 101 18.82 4.80 0.94
CA LEU A 101 18.12 3.52 1.01
C LEU A 101 17.09 3.42 -0.10
N LYS A 102 17.11 2.29 -0.82
CA LYS A 102 16.15 1.95 -1.87
C LYS A 102 14.82 1.51 -1.24
N LEU A 103 14.17 2.45 -0.56
CA LEU A 103 12.96 2.20 0.22
C LEU A 103 11.70 2.05 -0.64
N ASN A 104 11.82 2.45 -1.89
CA ASN A 104 10.72 2.58 -2.81
C ASN A 104 11.01 1.77 -4.06
N VAL A 105 9.96 1.18 -4.59
CA VAL A 105 9.94 0.58 -5.91
C VAL A 105 9.67 1.68 -6.90
N GLU A 106 10.60 1.94 -7.81
CA GLU A 106 10.42 2.92 -8.87
C GLU A 106 9.81 2.28 -10.11
N VAL A 107 8.69 2.84 -10.57
CA VAL A 107 8.08 2.52 -11.85
C VAL A 107 8.11 3.75 -12.74
N LEU A 108 8.76 3.65 -13.89
CA LEU A 108 8.83 4.69 -14.90
C LEU A 108 7.90 4.36 -16.07
N ILE A 109 7.08 5.32 -16.51
CA ILE A 109 6.25 5.20 -17.70
C ILE A 109 6.68 6.30 -18.67
N ASN A 110 7.31 5.90 -19.78
CA ASN A 110 7.85 6.87 -20.74
C ASN A 110 6.78 7.35 -21.75
N ARG A 111 7.17 8.30 -22.61
CA ARG A 111 6.29 8.88 -23.64
C ARG A 111 5.75 7.89 -24.67
N ASP A 112 6.43 6.77 -24.85
CA ASP A 112 6.06 5.71 -25.78
C ASP A 112 5.23 4.62 -25.09
N ASN A 113 4.73 4.91 -23.88
CA ASN A 113 3.97 4.00 -23.01
C ASN A 113 4.72 2.74 -22.60
N GLN A 114 6.05 2.77 -22.62
CA GLN A 114 6.85 1.67 -22.10
C GLN A 114 6.97 1.81 -20.59
N ILE A 115 6.76 0.70 -19.89
CA ILE A 115 6.92 0.60 -18.43
C ILE A 115 8.31 0.06 -18.13
N LEU A 116 8.98 0.69 -17.16
CA LEU A 116 10.19 0.17 -16.54
C LEU A 116 9.92 0.00 -15.06
N VAL A 117 10.26 -1.16 -14.50
CA VAL A 117 10.28 -1.39 -13.05
C VAL A 117 11.73 -1.48 -12.66
N GLU A 118 12.20 -0.61 -11.76
CA GLU A 118 13.60 -0.61 -11.31
C GLU A 118 14.60 -0.49 -12.47
N GLN A 119 14.30 0.38 -13.43
CA GLN A 119 15.07 0.61 -14.66
C GLN A 119 15.12 -0.57 -15.64
N GLU A 120 14.41 -1.67 -15.37
CA GLU A 120 14.28 -2.78 -16.31
C GLU A 120 12.98 -2.68 -17.11
N PHE A 121 13.07 -2.80 -18.44
CA PHE A 121 11.90 -2.82 -19.31
C PHE A 121 10.94 -3.97 -18.96
N VAL A 122 9.66 -3.66 -19.08
CA VAL A 122 8.54 -4.60 -19.03
C VAL A 122 8.12 -4.92 -20.45
N ASN A 123 8.17 -6.19 -20.82
CA ASN A 123 7.81 -6.62 -22.16
C ASN A 123 6.30 -6.73 -22.36
N ASP A 124 5.59 -7.20 -21.34
CA ASP A 124 4.14 -7.38 -21.32
C ASP A 124 3.60 -7.39 -19.88
N THR A 125 2.28 -7.53 -19.72
CA THR A 125 1.62 -7.56 -18.41
C THR A 125 2.04 -8.74 -17.53
N SER A 126 2.41 -9.88 -18.12
CA SER A 126 2.88 -11.04 -17.35
C SER A 126 4.27 -10.78 -16.79
N ASP A 127 5.15 -10.17 -17.58
CA ASP A 127 6.48 -9.71 -17.13
C ASP A 127 6.36 -8.64 -16.04
N LEU A 128 5.39 -7.71 -16.15
CA LEU A 128 5.09 -6.72 -15.12
C LEU A 128 4.76 -7.40 -13.78
N LEU A 129 3.83 -8.35 -13.78
CA LEU A 129 3.43 -9.09 -12.59
C LEU A 129 4.60 -9.86 -11.98
N LEU A 130 5.44 -10.50 -12.79
CA LEU A 130 6.61 -11.24 -12.32
C LEU A 130 7.67 -10.34 -11.68
N LYS A 131 7.91 -9.15 -12.24
CA LYS A 131 8.84 -8.17 -11.66
C LYS A 131 8.32 -7.62 -10.34
N ILE A 132 7.03 -7.26 -10.29
CA ILE A 132 6.38 -6.80 -9.06
C ILE A 132 6.36 -7.88 -7.97
N ASP A 133 6.04 -9.13 -8.31
CA ASP A 133 6.02 -10.25 -7.35
C ASP A 133 7.41 -10.48 -6.72
N ARG A 134 8.49 -10.37 -7.52
CA ARG A 134 9.87 -10.43 -7.01
C ARG A 134 10.13 -9.32 -5.99
N VAL A 135 9.71 -8.11 -6.27
CA VAL A 135 9.86 -6.96 -5.38
C VAL A 135 9.07 -7.12 -4.07
N ILE A 136 7.83 -7.58 -4.16
CA ILE A 136 6.95 -7.83 -3.00
C ILE A 136 7.46 -8.99 -2.14
N LYS A 137 8.21 -9.94 -2.70
CA LYS A 137 8.84 -11.03 -1.92
C LYS A 137 10.20 -10.66 -1.35
N ASN A 138 10.93 -9.73 -1.97
CA ASN A 138 12.24 -9.31 -1.50
C ASN A 138 12.11 -8.29 -0.34
N LYS A 139 12.10 -8.80 0.90
CA LYS A 139 12.01 -7.96 2.12
C LYS A 139 13.29 -7.18 2.43
N ASN A 140 14.46 -7.64 1.97
CA ASN A 140 15.74 -7.07 2.38
C ASN A 140 16.06 -5.75 1.69
N GLU A 141 15.56 -5.58 0.46
CA GLU A 141 15.85 -4.40 -0.35
C GLU A 141 14.76 -3.33 -0.21
N TYR A 142 13.47 -3.73 -0.17
CA TYR A 142 12.33 -2.82 -0.31
C TYR A 142 11.40 -2.75 0.91
N ALA A 143 11.73 -3.39 2.04
CA ALA A 143 10.91 -3.31 3.25
C ALA A 143 11.61 -2.50 4.35
N TYR A 144 11.06 -1.33 4.68
CA TYR A 144 11.49 -0.52 5.82
C TYR A 144 10.35 -0.33 6.80
N LYS A 145 10.58 -0.72 8.06
CA LYS A 145 9.53 -0.77 9.10
C LYS A 145 8.26 -1.47 8.60
N ASN A 146 8.43 -2.57 7.87
CA ASN A 146 7.38 -3.36 7.22
C ASN A 146 6.57 -2.59 6.17
N ARG A 147 7.11 -1.52 5.59
CA ARG A 147 6.50 -0.76 4.50
C ARG A 147 7.26 -0.95 3.21
N THR A 148 6.55 -0.99 2.09
CA THR A 148 7.13 -0.87 0.76
C THR A 148 6.49 0.31 0.07
N GLY A 149 7.30 1.31 -0.22
CA GLY A 149 6.86 2.45 -1.01
C GLY A 149 6.81 2.08 -2.49
N LEU A 150 5.80 2.56 -3.20
CA LEU A 150 5.70 2.51 -4.65
C LEU A 150 5.68 3.94 -5.17
N ILE A 151 6.63 4.26 -6.05
CA ILE A 151 6.67 5.54 -6.77
C ILE A 151 6.38 5.25 -8.24
N ILE A 152 5.36 5.90 -8.79
CA ILE A 152 5.04 5.86 -10.21
C ILE A 152 5.38 7.22 -10.81
N ILE A 153 6.29 7.22 -11.79
CA ILE A 153 6.82 8.43 -12.42
C ILE A 153 6.47 8.35 -13.90
N ARG A 154 5.79 9.38 -14.39
CA ARG A 154 5.21 9.34 -15.73
C ARG A 154 5.69 10.51 -16.59
N ASP A 155 5.99 10.23 -17.85
CA ASP A 155 6.18 11.26 -18.87
C ASP A 155 4.83 11.99 -19.09
N LYS A 156 4.87 13.30 -19.32
CA LYS A 156 3.66 14.12 -19.52
C LYS A 156 2.80 13.69 -20.73
N LYS A 157 3.38 12.94 -21.67
CA LYS A 157 2.70 12.43 -22.87
C LYS A 157 2.27 10.97 -22.75
N ALA A 158 2.66 10.27 -21.68
CA ALA A 158 2.27 8.89 -21.48
C ALA A 158 0.75 8.79 -21.22
N ASP A 159 0.17 7.66 -21.60
CA ASP A 159 -1.20 7.31 -21.34
C ASP A 159 -1.45 7.22 -19.82
N LEU A 160 -2.45 7.97 -19.36
CA LEU A 160 -2.82 8.07 -17.96
C LEU A 160 -3.33 6.72 -17.40
N SER A 161 -3.84 5.84 -18.28
CA SER A 161 -4.36 4.52 -17.91
C SER A 161 -3.26 3.56 -17.40
N GLN A 162 -2.01 3.75 -17.83
CA GLN A 162 -0.88 2.88 -17.46
C GLN A 162 -0.62 2.90 -15.96
N SER A 163 -0.82 4.03 -15.29
CA SER A 163 -0.67 4.11 -13.83
C SER A 163 -1.69 3.23 -13.10
N LYS A 164 -2.92 3.11 -13.61
CA LYS A 164 -3.95 2.21 -13.05
C LYS A 164 -3.55 0.75 -13.24
N LEU A 165 -3.03 0.38 -14.42
CA LEU A 165 -2.51 -0.97 -14.69
C LEU A 165 -1.39 -1.36 -13.71
N VAL A 166 -0.45 -0.44 -13.46
CA VAL A 166 0.64 -0.66 -12.48
C VAL A 166 0.07 -0.89 -11.09
N ILE A 167 -0.83 -0.03 -10.59
CA ILE A 167 -1.45 -0.20 -9.27
C ILE A 167 -2.18 -1.54 -9.17
N GLN A 168 -3.00 -1.89 -10.16
CA GLN A 168 -3.71 -3.17 -10.18
C GLN A 168 -2.75 -4.36 -10.11
N SER A 169 -1.62 -4.29 -10.81
CA SER A 169 -0.59 -5.34 -10.80
C SER A 169 0.11 -5.48 -9.44
N PHE A 170 0.37 -4.36 -8.76
CA PHE A 170 0.87 -4.34 -7.38
C PHE A 170 -0.13 -4.92 -6.39
N VAL A 171 -1.40 -4.50 -6.47
CA VAL A 171 -2.47 -5.01 -5.60
C VAL A 171 -2.64 -6.52 -5.77
N ALA A 172 -2.69 -7.02 -7.00
CA ALA A 172 -2.81 -8.45 -7.29
C ALA A 172 -1.64 -9.25 -6.71
N SER A 173 -0.40 -8.78 -6.93
CA SER A 173 0.80 -9.45 -6.44
C SER A 173 0.91 -9.39 -4.91
N TYR A 174 0.50 -8.27 -4.29
CA TYR A 174 0.42 -8.11 -2.84
C TYR A 174 -0.60 -9.07 -2.24
N ASN A 175 -1.81 -9.11 -2.77
CA ASN A 175 -2.86 -10.00 -2.29
C ASN A 175 -2.43 -11.47 -2.37
N LYS A 176 -1.79 -11.89 -3.47
CA LYS A 176 -1.24 -13.23 -3.62
C LYS A 176 -0.18 -13.53 -2.56
N TYR A 177 0.71 -12.58 -2.28
CA TYR A 177 1.73 -12.73 -1.25
C TYR A 177 1.12 -12.84 0.16
N MET A 178 0.15 -11.98 0.49
CA MET A 178 -0.53 -11.99 1.79
C MET A 178 -1.38 -13.27 1.98
N ASP A 179 -2.02 -13.77 0.93
CA ASP A 179 -2.75 -15.05 0.94
C ASP A 179 -1.81 -16.23 1.17
N SER A 180 -0.61 -16.21 0.59
CA SER A 180 0.42 -17.21 0.88
C SER A 180 0.85 -17.20 2.35
N ILE A 181 0.95 -16.03 2.98
CA ILE A 181 1.24 -15.92 4.43
C ILE A 181 0.04 -16.41 5.24
N ALA A 182 -1.18 -16.04 4.84
CA ALA A 182 -2.42 -16.46 5.49
C ALA A 182 -2.53 -17.99 5.55
N LEU A 183 -2.29 -18.66 4.42
CA LEU A 183 -2.30 -20.11 4.31
C LEU A 183 -1.23 -20.76 5.18
N ASN A 184 -0.04 -20.18 5.25
CA ASN A 184 1.05 -20.70 6.07
C ASN A 184 0.78 -20.55 7.59
N ARG A 185 0.25 -19.40 8.01
CA ARG A 185 0.11 -19.04 9.42
C ARG A 185 -1.23 -19.48 10.03
N PHE A 186 -2.31 -19.37 9.28
CA PHE A 186 -3.68 -19.59 9.75
C PHE A 186 -4.39 -20.75 9.06
N TYR A 187 -3.77 -21.37 8.05
CA TYR A 187 -4.35 -22.47 7.25
C TYR A 187 -5.68 -22.09 6.57
N LYS A 188 -5.82 -20.81 6.22
CA LYS A 188 -7.01 -20.22 5.60
C LYS A 188 -6.59 -19.28 4.48
N ASN A 189 -7.41 -19.20 3.43
CA ASN A 189 -7.32 -18.11 2.47
C ASN A 189 -7.67 -16.78 3.15
N LEU A 190 -7.15 -15.71 2.58
CA LEU A 190 -7.26 -14.35 3.10
C LEU A 190 -8.72 -13.89 3.27
N GLU A 191 -9.61 -14.28 2.35
CA GLU A 191 -11.05 -14.01 2.41
C GLU A 191 -11.78 -14.68 3.60
N LYS A 192 -11.16 -15.67 4.25
CA LYS A 192 -11.73 -16.44 5.36
C LYS A 192 -11.16 -16.06 6.72
N LEU A 193 -10.28 -15.07 6.77
CA LEU A 193 -9.68 -14.59 8.00
C LEU A 193 -10.67 -13.69 8.76
N ASN A 194 -10.63 -13.78 10.09
CA ASN A 194 -11.32 -12.80 10.93
C ASN A 194 -10.47 -11.52 11.11
N LEU A 195 -11.07 -10.47 11.69
CA LEU A 195 -10.39 -9.18 11.88
C LEU A 195 -9.08 -9.28 12.67
N LYS A 196 -9.00 -10.12 13.70
CA LYS A 196 -7.77 -10.31 14.49
C LYS A 196 -6.66 -10.95 13.66
N GLU A 197 -6.99 -11.94 12.84
CA GLU A 197 -6.05 -12.59 11.91
C GLU A 197 -5.59 -11.61 10.82
N LEU A 198 -6.49 -10.76 10.31
CA LEU A 198 -6.16 -9.70 9.35
C LEU A 198 -5.28 -8.61 9.97
N ASP A 199 -5.53 -8.20 11.22
CA ASP A 199 -4.67 -7.27 11.97
C ASP A 199 -3.24 -7.81 12.15
N GLU A 200 -3.09 -9.12 12.33
CA GLU A 200 -1.79 -9.78 12.39
C GLU A 200 -1.10 -9.79 11.02
N LEU A 201 -1.84 -10.04 9.94
CA LEU A 201 -1.29 -9.93 8.58
C LEU A 201 -0.88 -8.50 8.23
N LYS A 202 -1.68 -7.50 8.57
CA LYS A 202 -1.40 -6.08 8.25
C LYS A 202 -0.06 -5.60 8.84
N LYS A 203 0.44 -6.26 9.89
CA LYS A 203 1.75 -5.99 10.49
C LYS A 203 2.93 -6.55 9.68
N GLU A 204 2.71 -7.53 8.81
CA GLU A 204 3.77 -8.18 8.01
C GLU A 204 4.37 -7.25 6.97
N ARG A 205 3.51 -6.58 6.21
CA ARG A 205 3.90 -5.65 5.16
C ARG A 205 2.71 -4.74 4.86
N ILE A 206 2.96 -3.46 4.61
CA ILE A 206 1.99 -2.53 4.01
C ILE A 206 2.59 -1.94 2.74
N LEU A 207 1.78 -1.87 1.69
CA LEU A 207 2.12 -1.15 0.46
C LEU A 207 1.69 0.31 0.63
N VAL A 208 2.59 1.25 0.35
CA VAL A 208 2.30 2.69 0.44
C VAL A 208 2.60 3.33 -0.91
N LEU A 209 1.63 4.03 -1.50
CA LEU A 209 1.88 4.88 -2.68
C LEU A 209 2.59 6.16 -2.23
N GLU A 210 3.81 6.36 -2.68
CA GLU A 210 4.65 7.49 -2.27
C GLU A 210 4.66 8.57 -3.38
N TYR A 211 4.14 9.75 -3.05
CA TYR A 211 4.14 10.92 -3.91
C TYR A 211 5.27 11.86 -3.48
N TRP A 212 6.27 12.01 -4.35
CA TRP A 212 7.41 12.89 -4.11
C TRP A 212 7.42 14.07 -5.05
N ASN A 213 7.53 15.27 -4.49
CA ASN A 213 7.79 16.48 -5.26
C ASN A 213 9.28 16.60 -5.67
N TYR A 214 9.84 15.56 -6.32
CA TYR A 214 11.21 15.57 -6.86
C TYR A 214 11.25 16.20 -8.27
N PRO A 215 12.41 16.72 -8.72
CA PRO A 215 12.67 16.80 -10.16
C PRO A 215 12.63 15.38 -10.76
N LYS A 216 11.93 15.21 -11.90
CA LYS A 216 11.74 13.91 -12.56
C LYS A 216 13.08 13.17 -12.73
N PRO A 217 13.21 11.89 -12.33
CA PRO A 217 14.40 11.10 -12.64
C PRO A 217 14.61 11.00 -14.15
N ARG A 218 15.88 10.99 -14.55
CA ARG A 218 16.28 10.91 -15.95
C ARG A 218 16.08 9.47 -16.42
N ILE A 219 15.32 9.31 -17.50
CA ILE A 219 15.21 8.04 -18.22
C ILE A 219 16.62 7.67 -18.71
N PRO A 220 17.12 6.44 -18.46
CA PRO A 220 18.38 5.98 -19.04
C PRO A 220 18.29 6.09 -20.57
N GLU A 221 19.25 6.78 -21.20
CA GLU A 221 19.35 6.78 -22.66
C GLU A 221 19.52 5.32 -23.13
N ARG A 222 18.77 4.91 -24.16
CA ARG A 222 18.92 3.61 -24.80
C ARG A 222 20.41 3.41 -25.05
N GLN A 223 21.02 2.39 -24.43
CA GLN A 223 22.29 1.90 -24.92
C GLN A 223 22.01 1.40 -26.34
N GLU A 224 22.37 2.20 -27.33
CA GLU A 224 22.50 1.69 -28.68
C GLU A 224 23.44 0.49 -28.59
N LEU A 225 22.89 -0.70 -28.81
CA LEU A 225 23.68 -1.90 -29.04
C LEU A 225 24.59 -1.56 -30.21
N LYS A 226 25.85 -1.24 -29.89
CA LYS A 226 26.92 -1.13 -30.87
C LYS A 226 27.11 -2.53 -31.43
N ASN A 227 26.50 -2.78 -32.58
CA ASN A 227 26.86 -3.87 -33.47
C ASN A 227 28.31 -3.70 -33.93
#